data_AF-A0A8D7AB56-F1
#
_entry.id   AF-A0A8D7AB56-F1
#
_cell.length_a   1.000
_cell.length_b   1.000
_cell.length_c   1.000
_cell.angle_alpha   90.00
_cell.angle_beta   90.00
_cell.angle_gamma   90.00
#
_symmetry.space_group_name_H-M   'P 1'
#
loop_
_entity.id
_entity.type
_entity.pdbx_description
1 polymer ?
#
loop_
_entity_poly.entity_id
_entity_poly.type
_entity_poly.pdbx_seq_one_letter_code
_entity_poly.pdbx_strand_id
1 'polypeptide(L)'
;MSNEEFDNLKEELMWEGSSVVMLSPDEQKFLEASMAYVSGNPILTDAEFDELKLRLKKEGSSIVQEGPRCSLRSRKVYSDLNVDYFKMFLLNVPAAVIALTLFFFLDDLTGFEITYLLELPEPFSFIFTWFAALPLIFWLAQVITNAILKDFLILKGPCPNCGTENVSFFGTILSVPSGGSTNTVKCSNCGTTLVYDSRSRLITLPEPREA
;
A
#
# COMPACT_ATOMS: atom_id res chain seq x y z
N MET A 1 -34.00 2.23 12.93
CA MET A 1 -34.46 1.66 11.64
C MET A 1 -34.44 0.14 11.74
N SER A 2 -35.37 -0.54 11.10
CA SER A 2 -35.27 -1.99 10.91
C SER A 2 -34.23 -2.30 9.84
N ASN A 3 -33.62 -3.50 9.88
CA ASN A 3 -32.60 -3.88 8.90
C ASN A 3 -33.16 -3.94 7.47
N GLU A 4 -34.43 -4.33 7.31
CA GLU A 4 -35.11 -4.42 6.01
C GLU A 4 -35.33 -3.05 5.36
N GLU A 5 -35.77 -2.05 6.12
CA GLU A 5 -35.89 -0.67 5.62
C GLU A 5 -34.53 -0.08 5.22
N PHE A 6 -33.47 -0.43 5.95
CA PHE A 6 -32.12 0.03 5.62
C PHE A 6 -31.62 -0.56 4.30
N ASP A 7 -31.85 -1.84 4.06
CA ASP A 7 -31.43 -2.52 2.83
C ASP A 7 -32.20 -1.99 1.61
N ASN A 8 -33.51 -1.73 1.75
CA ASN A 8 -34.31 -1.12 0.69
C ASN A 8 -33.79 0.28 0.32
N LEU A 9 -33.51 1.12 1.32
CA LEU A 9 -32.94 2.46 1.09
C LEU A 9 -31.55 2.38 0.46
N LYS A 10 -30.75 1.39 0.85
CA LYS A 10 -29.44 1.15 0.26
C LYS A 10 -29.57 0.83 -1.22
N GLU A 11 -30.50 -0.03 -1.61
CA GLU A 11 -30.77 -0.35 -3.02
C GLU A 11 -31.25 0.87 -3.79
N GLU A 12 -32.23 1.61 -3.27
CA GLU A 12 -32.73 2.85 -3.90
C GLU A 12 -31.60 3.86 -4.15
N LEU A 13 -30.77 4.12 -3.15
CA LEU A 13 -29.64 5.03 -3.27
C LEU A 13 -28.57 4.53 -4.26
N MET A 14 -28.39 3.22 -4.39
CA MET A 14 -27.54 2.65 -5.45
C MET A 14 -28.14 2.88 -6.84
N TRP A 15 -29.46 2.72 -7.00
CA TRP A 15 -30.17 2.99 -8.27
C TRP A 15 -30.12 4.46 -8.64
N GLU A 16 -30.17 5.37 -7.67
CA GLU A 16 -29.98 6.81 -7.88
C GLU A 16 -28.51 7.20 -8.19
N GLY A 17 -27.57 6.26 -8.11
CA GLY A 17 -26.16 6.48 -8.42
C GLY A 17 -25.37 7.15 -7.30
N SER A 18 -25.83 7.06 -6.04
CA SER A 18 -25.10 7.61 -4.89
C SER A 18 -23.80 6.84 -4.66
N SER A 19 -22.67 7.54 -4.73
CA SER A 19 -21.36 6.97 -4.45
C SER A 19 -21.12 6.67 -2.97
N VAL A 20 -21.95 7.20 -2.07
CA VAL A 20 -21.81 7.02 -0.61
C VAL A 20 -22.08 5.57 -0.20
N VAL A 21 -22.98 4.89 -0.90
CA VAL A 21 -23.37 3.50 -0.59
C VAL A 21 -22.23 2.51 -0.83
N MET A 22 -21.33 2.83 -1.76
CA MET A 22 -20.18 2.00 -2.12
C MET A 22 -19.01 2.15 -1.13
N LEU A 23 -19.09 3.10 -0.20
CA LEU A 23 -18.02 3.37 0.76
C LEU A 23 -18.03 2.39 1.92
N SER A 24 -16.85 2.12 2.46
CA SER A 24 -16.72 1.37 3.70
C SER A 24 -17.35 2.12 4.88
N PRO A 25 -17.79 1.43 5.94
CA PRO A 25 -18.39 2.07 7.11
C PRO A 25 -17.49 3.15 7.74
N ASP A 26 -16.18 2.92 7.78
CA ASP A 26 -15.21 3.87 8.33
C ASP A 26 -15.05 5.12 7.45
N GLU A 27 -15.12 4.98 6.12
CA GLU A 27 -15.14 6.10 5.18
C GLU A 27 -16.44 6.93 5.29
N GLN A 28 -17.58 6.26 5.43
CA GLN A 28 -18.86 6.94 5.67
C GLN A 28 -18.84 7.73 6.96
N LYS A 29 -18.34 7.12 8.04
CA LYS A 29 -18.17 7.77 9.34
C LYS A 29 -17.23 8.97 9.27
N PHE A 30 -16.14 8.88 8.52
CA PHE A 30 -15.22 9.99 8.30
C PHE A 30 -15.89 11.15 7.54
N LEU A 31 -16.65 10.84 6.48
CA LEU A 31 -17.39 11.85 5.72
C LEU A 31 -18.48 12.52 6.57
N GLU A 32 -19.29 11.74 7.28
CA GLU A 32 -20.33 12.26 8.17
C GLU A 32 -19.72 13.15 9.26
N ALA A 33 -18.67 12.69 9.93
CA ALA A 33 -17.97 13.47 10.94
C ALA A 33 -17.40 14.78 10.36
N SER A 34 -16.85 14.75 9.14
CA SER A 34 -16.33 15.96 8.49
C SER A 34 -17.44 16.96 8.14
N MET A 35 -18.59 16.48 7.64
CA MET A 35 -19.75 17.33 7.33
C MET A 35 -20.37 17.90 8.61
N ALA A 36 -20.46 17.09 9.67
CA ALA A 36 -21.00 17.48 10.95
C ALA A 36 -20.12 18.52 11.67
N TYR A 37 -18.79 18.39 11.55
CA TYR A 37 -17.85 19.39 12.03
C TYR A 37 -18.03 20.74 11.32
N VAL A 38 -18.17 20.72 9.98
CA VAL A 38 -18.40 21.94 9.18
C VAL A 38 -19.77 22.57 9.50
N SER A 39 -20.78 21.76 9.80
CA SER A 39 -22.11 22.25 10.21
C SER A 39 -22.18 22.72 11.67
N GLY A 40 -21.08 22.59 12.43
CA GLY A 40 -20.97 23.05 13.82
C GLY A 40 -21.47 22.06 14.87
N ASN A 41 -21.84 20.84 14.47
CA ASN A 41 -22.30 19.76 15.35
C ASN A 41 -21.30 18.59 15.34
N PRO A 42 -20.17 18.66 16.06
CA PRO A 42 -19.18 17.60 16.05
C PRO A 42 -19.73 16.30 16.68
N ILE A 43 -19.71 15.20 15.91
CA ILE A 43 -20.15 13.87 16.34
C ILE A 43 -19.01 13.09 17.03
N LEU A 44 -17.76 13.37 16.63
CA LEU A 44 -16.55 12.72 17.13
C LEU A 44 -15.64 13.73 17.82
N THR A 45 -14.83 13.25 18.75
CA THR A 45 -13.75 14.05 19.33
C THR A 45 -12.57 14.17 18.37
N ASP A 46 -11.76 15.23 18.52
CA ASP A 46 -10.58 15.46 17.65
C ASP A 46 -9.62 14.26 17.64
N ALA A 47 -9.41 13.60 18.78
CA ALA A 47 -8.53 12.44 18.89
C ALA A 47 -9.06 11.22 18.14
N GLU A 48 -10.37 10.96 18.23
CA GLU A 48 -11.02 9.86 17.51
C GLU A 48 -11.02 10.12 16.00
N PHE A 49 -11.20 11.38 15.59
CA PHE A 49 -11.15 11.79 14.19
C PHE A 49 -9.74 11.59 13.61
N ASP A 50 -8.69 11.97 14.34
CA ASP A 50 -7.31 11.78 13.94
C ASP A 50 -6.93 10.30 13.84
N GLU A 51 -7.41 9.45 14.77
CA GLU A 51 -7.19 8.00 14.70
C GLU A 51 -7.89 7.39 13.48
N LEU A 52 -9.14 7.77 13.23
CA LEU A 52 -9.91 7.31 12.06
C LEU A 52 -9.21 7.72 10.76
N LYS A 53 -8.72 8.97 10.68
CA LYS A 53 -7.95 9.47 9.54
C LYS A 53 -6.67 8.65 9.33
N LEU A 54 -5.95 8.34 10.40
CA LEU A 54 -4.71 7.55 10.33
C LEU A 54 -4.98 6.11 9.89
N ARG A 55 -6.08 5.50 10.34
CA ARG A 55 -6.51 4.16 9.91
C ARG A 55 -6.81 4.13 8.41
N LEU A 56 -7.66 5.05 7.94
CA LEU A 56 -8.01 5.15 6.52
C LEU A 56 -6.78 5.43 5.63
N LYS A 57 -5.80 6.20 6.11
CA LYS A 57 -4.50 6.38 5.43
C LYS A 57 -3.70 5.08 5.33
N LYS A 58 -3.73 4.23 6.35
CA LYS A 58 -3.06 2.91 6.31
C LYS A 58 -3.75 1.94 5.37
N GLU A 59 -5.07 2.00 5.30
CA GLU A 59 -5.89 1.22 4.36
C GLU A 59 -5.75 1.70 2.92
N GLY A 60 -5.30 2.94 2.71
CA GLY A 60 -5.09 3.51 1.39
C GLY A 60 -6.37 4.05 0.75
N SER A 61 -7.38 4.38 1.56
CA SER A 61 -8.62 5.01 1.09
C SER A 61 -8.30 6.28 0.30
N SER A 62 -8.93 6.43 -0.87
CA SER A 62 -8.74 7.59 -1.74
C SER A 62 -9.39 8.87 -1.19
N ILE A 63 -10.38 8.75 -0.30
CA ILE A 63 -11.11 9.88 0.28
C ILE A 63 -10.23 10.74 1.18
N VAL A 64 -9.30 10.10 1.88
CA VAL A 64 -8.42 10.77 2.85
C VAL A 64 -7.16 11.34 2.19
N GLN A 65 -6.92 11.02 0.91
CA GLN A 65 -5.74 11.47 0.19
C GLN A 65 -5.88 12.96 -0.15
N GLU A 66 -5.15 13.79 0.59
CA GLU A 66 -5.08 15.20 0.31
C GLU A 66 -3.79 15.54 -0.47
N GLY A 67 -3.91 16.46 -1.42
CA GLY A 67 -2.77 17.06 -2.09
C GLY A 67 -1.91 17.94 -1.16
N PRO A 68 -0.93 18.68 -1.69
CA PRO A 68 -0.04 19.49 -0.88
C PRO A 68 -0.80 20.64 -0.18
N ARG A 69 -0.70 20.70 1.15
CA ARG A 69 -1.32 21.73 1.98
C ARG A 69 -0.26 22.51 2.75
N CYS A 70 -0.47 23.81 2.85
CA CYS A 70 0.29 24.67 3.75
C CYS A 70 -0.54 24.90 5.01
N SER A 71 0.01 24.53 6.17
CA SER A 71 -0.63 24.86 7.44
C SER A 71 0.00 26.11 8.02
N LEU A 72 -0.79 27.18 8.11
CA LEU A 72 -0.35 28.45 8.72
C LEU A 72 0.03 28.27 10.20
N ARG A 73 -0.68 27.39 10.92
CA ARG A 73 -0.43 27.10 12.35
C ARG A 73 0.94 26.49 12.59
N SER A 74 1.33 25.49 11.80
CA SER A 74 2.61 24.79 11.99
C SER A 74 3.77 25.40 11.18
N ARG A 75 3.47 26.32 10.25
CA ARG A 75 4.41 26.90 9.28
C ARG A 75 5.13 25.84 8.43
N LYS A 76 4.51 24.66 8.26
CA LYS A 76 5.02 23.56 7.44
C LYS A 76 4.09 23.31 6.27
N VAL A 77 4.70 23.05 5.13
CA VAL A 77 4.01 22.50 3.96
C VAL A 77 4.18 20.99 4.00
N TYR A 78 3.07 20.28 3.95
CA TYR A 78 3.06 18.82 3.96
C TYR A 78 2.16 18.26 2.87
N SER A 79 2.43 17.01 2.51
CA SER A 79 1.60 16.23 1.60
C SER A 79 1.42 14.82 2.17
N ASP A 80 0.28 14.20 1.89
CA ASP A 80 0.02 12.83 2.30
C ASP A 80 0.78 11.82 1.43
N LEU A 81 1.07 10.66 2.03
CA LEU A 81 1.68 9.52 1.36
C LEU A 81 0.73 8.35 1.24
N ASN A 82 0.83 7.68 0.11
CA ASN A 82 0.12 6.46 -0.19
C ASN A 82 1.08 5.30 -0.36
N VAL A 83 0.57 4.12 -0.08
CA VAL A 83 1.30 2.87 -0.24
C VAL A 83 1.33 2.52 -1.73
N ASP A 84 2.52 2.22 -2.27
CA ASP A 84 2.68 1.80 -3.66
C ASP A 84 2.68 0.26 -3.75
N TYR A 85 1.48 -0.32 -3.82
CA TYR A 85 1.29 -1.76 -3.95
C TYR A 85 1.94 -2.33 -5.22
N PHE A 86 1.94 -1.57 -6.30
CA PHE A 86 2.48 -2.04 -7.58
C PHE A 86 4.00 -2.21 -7.50
N LYS A 87 4.72 -1.23 -6.97
CA LYS A 87 6.17 -1.35 -6.78
C LYS A 87 6.54 -2.42 -5.75
N MET A 88 5.72 -2.59 -4.72
CA MET A 88 5.91 -3.68 -3.75
C MET A 88 5.74 -5.06 -4.39
N PHE A 89 4.78 -5.21 -5.31
CA PHE A 89 4.62 -6.45 -6.08
C PHE A 89 5.81 -6.68 -7.03
N LEU A 90 6.23 -5.65 -7.78
CA LEU A 90 7.38 -5.74 -8.69
C LEU A 90 8.68 -6.13 -8.00
N LEU A 91 8.84 -5.76 -6.73
CA LEU A 91 10.00 -6.10 -5.94
C LEU A 91 10.16 -7.63 -5.72
N ASN A 92 9.06 -8.39 -5.77
CA ASN A 92 9.07 -9.84 -5.60
C ASN A 92 9.31 -10.60 -6.92
N VAL A 93 9.18 -9.93 -8.08
CA VAL A 93 9.31 -10.57 -9.40
C VAL A 93 10.69 -11.20 -9.63
N PRO A 94 11.83 -10.55 -9.31
CA PRO A 94 13.13 -11.15 -9.50
C PRO A 94 13.34 -12.43 -8.68
N ALA A 95 12.84 -12.47 -7.44
CA ALA A 95 12.91 -13.65 -6.60
C ALA A 95 12.08 -14.81 -7.15
N ALA A 96 10.90 -14.51 -7.72
CA ALA A 96 10.08 -15.51 -8.40
C ALA A 96 10.78 -16.09 -9.64
N VAL A 97 11.48 -15.26 -10.42
CA VAL A 97 12.29 -15.74 -11.56
C VAL A 97 13.40 -16.65 -11.09
N ILE A 98 14.13 -16.28 -10.03
CA ILE A 98 15.19 -17.13 -9.46
C ILE A 98 14.61 -18.46 -8.96
N ALA A 99 13.50 -18.44 -8.21
CA ALA A 99 12.85 -19.65 -7.71
C ALA A 99 12.39 -20.57 -8.85
N LEU A 100 11.81 -20.01 -9.92
CA LEU A 100 11.45 -20.75 -11.12
C LEU A 100 12.66 -21.38 -11.78
N THR A 101 13.74 -20.61 -11.99
CA THR A 101 14.96 -21.15 -12.61
C THR A 101 15.58 -22.27 -11.77
N LEU A 102 15.61 -22.12 -10.44
CA LEU A 102 16.12 -23.13 -9.52
C LEU A 102 15.25 -24.39 -9.54
N PHE A 103 13.93 -24.24 -9.62
CA PHE A 103 12.99 -25.35 -9.73
C PHE A 103 13.22 -26.17 -11.00
N PHE A 104 13.30 -25.52 -12.18
CA PHE A 104 13.61 -26.21 -13.44
C PHE A 104 15.02 -26.82 -13.46
N PHE A 105 16.01 -26.13 -12.90
CA PHE A 105 17.39 -26.63 -12.86
C PHE A 105 17.54 -27.86 -11.94
N LEU A 106 16.86 -27.87 -10.80
CA LEU A 106 16.84 -29.04 -9.91
C LEU A 106 16.15 -30.22 -10.57
N ASP A 107 15.13 -29.98 -11.39
CA ASP A 107 14.47 -31.03 -12.14
C ASP A 107 15.40 -31.70 -13.15
N ASP A 108 16.08 -30.90 -13.98
CA ASP A 108 17.09 -31.38 -14.93
C ASP A 108 18.22 -32.17 -14.24
N LEU A 109 18.63 -31.76 -13.04
CA LEU A 109 19.71 -32.40 -12.28
C LEU A 109 19.27 -33.68 -11.56
N THR A 110 18.06 -33.68 -10.99
CA THR A 110 17.55 -34.82 -10.20
C THR A 110 16.99 -35.93 -11.08
N GLY A 111 16.81 -35.68 -12.39
CA GLY A 111 16.30 -36.67 -13.33
C GLY A 111 14.86 -37.09 -13.01
N PHE A 112 14.15 -36.32 -12.18
CA PHE A 112 12.71 -36.36 -12.15
C PHE A 112 12.26 -35.81 -13.50
N GLU A 113 11.59 -36.63 -14.31
CA GLU A 113 11.18 -36.21 -15.64
C GLU A 113 9.92 -35.33 -15.54
N ILE A 114 9.99 -34.03 -15.17
CA ILE A 114 8.79 -33.15 -15.29
C ILE A 114 8.36 -33.05 -16.76
N THR A 115 9.27 -33.21 -17.71
CA THR A 115 8.97 -33.28 -19.15
C THR A 115 8.05 -34.47 -19.50
N TYR A 116 8.13 -35.61 -18.80
CA TYR A 116 7.19 -36.75 -18.94
C TYR A 116 5.93 -36.61 -18.07
N LEU A 117 5.92 -35.74 -17.04
CA LEU A 117 4.75 -35.41 -16.21
C LEU A 117 3.87 -34.28 -16.79
N LEU A 118 4.41 -33.45 -17.68
CA LEU A 118 3.61 -32.64 -18.61
C LEU A 118 2.93 -33.54 -19.67
N GLU A 119 3.40 -34.78 -19.81
CA GLU A 119 2.84 -35.86 -20.62
C GLU A 119 2.10 -36.91 -19.77
N LEU A 120 1.92 -36.66 -18.45
CA LEU A 120 1.09 -37.53 -17.60
C LEU A 120 -0.35 -37.46 -18.13
N PRO A 121 -1.05 -38.61 -18.32
CA PRO A 121 -2.42 -38.60 -18.79
C PRO A 121 -3.28 -37.68 -17.91
N GLU A 122 -4.05 -36.80 -18.56
CA GLU A 122 -5.05 -35.98 -17.87
C GLU A 122 -5.95 -36.91 -17.04
N PRO A 123 -6.11 -36.71 -15.71
CA PRO A 123 -6.15 -35.42 -15.00
C PRO A 123 -4.99 -35.13 -14.02
N PHE A 124 -3.97 -35.99 -13.91
CA PHE A 124 -2.99 -35.90 -12.82
C PHE A 124 -1.97 -34.75 -12.99
N SER A 125 -1.65 -34.38 -14.23
CA SER A 125 -0.71 -33.29 -14.54
C SER A 125 -1.21 -31.92 -14.02
N PHE A 126 -2.50 -31.63 -14.21
CA PHE A 126 -3.12 -30.40 -13.70
C PHE A 126 -3.08 -30.34 -12.17
N ILE A 127 -3.37 -31.46 -11.50
CA ILE A 127 -3.37 -31.51 -10.04
C ILE A 127 -1.96 -31.29 -9.50
N PHE A 128 -0.95 -31.93 -10.07
CA PHE A 128 0.42 -31.78 -9.60
C PHE A 128 0.96 -30.36 -9.81
N THR A 129 0.74 -29.77 -10.98
CA THR A 129 1.24 -28.42 -11.29
C THR A 129 0.63 -27.34 -10.39
N TRP A 130 -0.69 -27.38 -10.18
CA TRP A 130 -1.40 -26.39 -9.37
C TRP A 130 -1.28 -26.61 -7.86
N PHE A 131 -1.23 -27.86 -7.39
CA PHE A 131 -1.23 -28.16 -5.95
C PHE A 131 0.15 -28.51 -5.37
N ALA A 132 1.11 -28.94 -6.18
CA ALA A 132 2.47 -29.25 -5.71
C ALA A 132 3.50 -28.24 -6.24
N ALA A 133 3.60 -28.06 -7.56
CA ALA A 133 4.65 -27.24 -8.15
C ALA A 133 4.48 -25.74 -7.84
N LEU A 134 3.31 -25.15 -8.16
CA LEU A 134 3.05 -23.73 -7.94
C LEU A 134 3.16 -23.32 -6.46
N PRO A 135 2.58 -24.04 -5.48
CA PRO A 135 2.73 -23.70 -4.07
C PRO A 135 4.18 -23.81 -3.59
N LEU A 136 4.95 -24.80 -4.07
CA LEU A 136 6.36 -24.95 -3.72
C LEU A 136 7.21 -23.80 -4.29
N ILE A 137 6.98 -23.41 -5.54
CA ILE A 137 7.66 -22.26 -6.17
C ILE A 137 7.30 -20.97 -5.44
N PHE A 138 6.02 -20.76 -5.11
CA PHE A 138 5.57 -19.60 -4.34
C PHE A 138 6.23 -19.56 -2.97
N TRP A 139 6.26 -20.69 -2.25
CA TRP A 139 6.92 -20.79 -0.95
C TRP A 139 8.42 -20.49 -1.04
N LEU A 140 9.14 -21.06 -2.02
CA LEU A 140 10.55 -20.77 -2.27
C LEU A 140 10.78 -19.29 -2.58
N ALA A 141 9.95 -18.69 -3.43
CA ALA A 141 10.02 -17.27 -3.74
C ALA A 141 9.84 -16.41 -2.48
N GLN A 142 8.85 -16.73 -1.63
CA GLN A 142 8.63 -16.02 -0.36
C GLN A 142 9.83 -16.17 0.61
N VAL A 143 10.42 -17.35 0.71
CA VAL A 143 11.61 -17.59 1.55
C VAL A 143 12.79 -16.75 1.09
N ILE A 144 13.06 -16.72 -0.22
CA ILE A 144 14.14 -15.92 -0.82
C ILE A 144 13.88 -14.43 -0.59
N THR A 145 12.64 -13.97 -0.83
CA THR A 145 12.28 -12.56 -0.65
C THR A 145 12.40 -12.13 0.80
N ASN A 146 11.91 -12.91 1.76
CA ASN A 146 12.02 -12.60 3.20
C ASN A 146 13.46 -12.65 3.72
N ALA A 147 14.35 -13.42 3.06
CA ALA A 147 15.77 -13.45 3.41
C ALA A 147 16.50 -12.18 2.94
N ILE A 148 16.17 -11.66 1.76
CA ILE A 148 16.85 -10.51 1.13
C ILE A 148 16.25 -9.18 1.58
N LEU A 149 14.92 -9.12 1.69
CA LEU A 149 14.13 -7.92 1.96
C LEU A 149 13.25 -8.16 3.19
N LYS A 150 13.50 -7.42 4.27
CA LYS A 150 12.66 -7.44 5.47
C LYS A 150 11.88 -6.14 5.59
N ASP A 151 10.59 -6.28 5.90
CA ASP A 151 9.67 -5.18 6.20
C ASP A 151 9.72 -4.05 5.15
N PHE A 152 9.57 -4.42 3.87
CA PHE A 152 9.57 -3.45 2.78
C PHE A 152 8.25 -2.67 2.75
N LEU A 153 8.36 -1.35 2.73
CA LEU A 153 7.24 -0.43 2.66
C LEU A 153 7.61 0.70 1.72
N ILE A 154 6.97 0.72 0.55
CA ILE A 154 7.21 1.75 -0.45
C ILE A 154 6.10 2.77 -0.34
N LEU A 155 6.51 4.01 -0.12
CA LEU A 155 5.62 5.15 -0.07
C LEU A 155 5.78 6.03 -1.29
N LYS A 156 4.66 6.44 -1.87
CA LYS A 156 4.56 7.40 -2.96
C LYS A 156 3.80 8.64 -2.48
N GLY A 157 4.21 9.82 -2.94
CA GLY A 157 3.48 11.04 -2.67
C GLY A 157 3.96 12.20 -3.54
N PRO A 158 3.11 13.21 -3.79
CA PRO A 158 3.48 14.38 -4.55
C PRO A 158 4.39 15.30 -3.73
N CYS A 159 5.37 15.92 -4.40
CA CYS A 159 6.22 16.92 -3.79
C CYS A 159 5.40 18.16 -3.38
N PRO A 160 5.55 18.68 -2.14
CA PRO A 160 4.83 19.90 -1.72
C PRO A 160 5.19 21.17 -2.51
N ASN A 161 6.33 21.19 -3.20
CA ASN A 161 6.80 22.34 -3.97
C ASN A 161 6.35 22.29 -5.45
N CYS A 162 6.59 21.16 -6.13
CA CYS A 162 6.35 21.04 -7.57
C CYS A 162 5.24 20.06 -7.98
N GLY A 163 4.64 19.34 -7.03
CA GLY A 163 3.58 18.37 -7.29
C GLY A 163 4.04 17.07 -7.97
N THR A 164 5.32 16.92 -8.33
CA THR A 164 5.80 15.68 -8.95
C THR A 164 5.82 14.54 -7.94
N GLU A 165 5.38 13.37 -8.36
CA GLU A 165 5.40 12.17 -7.53
C GLU A 165 6.84 11.70 -7.29
N ASN A 166 7.20 11.54 -6.03
CA ASN A 166 8.46 10.94 -5.62
C ASN A 166 8.16 9.72 -4.74
N VAL A 167 9.06 8.75 -4.77
CA VAL A 167 8.94 7.52 -3.98
C VAL A 167 10.08 7.41 -2.97
N SER A 168 9.76 6.83 -1.82
CA SER A 168 10.73 6.48 -0.78
C SER A 168 10.57 5.02 -0.41
N PHE A 169 11.69 4.31 -0.31
CA PHE A 169 11.74 2.94 0.17
C PHE A 169 12.07 2.92 1.66
N PHE A 170 11.22 2.26 2.45
CA PHE A 170 11.50 1.88 3.82
C PHE A 170 11.69 0.37 3.87
N GLY A 171 12.71 -0.12 4.55
CA GLY A 171 12.95 -1.55 4.72
C GLY A 171 14.42 -1.89 4.89
N THR A 172 14.71 -3.16 5.13
CA THR A 172 16.09 -3.63 5.26
C THR A 172 16.48 -4.41 4.00
N ILE A 173 17.58 -3.99 3.36
CA ILE A 173 18.16 -4.70 2.21
C ILE A 173 19.41 -5.41 2.74
N LEU A 174 19.44 -6.75 2.68
CA LEU A 174 20.64 -7.56 2.96
C LEU A 174 21.40 -7.10 4.24
N SER A 175 20.67 -6.92 5.35
CA SER A 175 21.14 -6.45 6.68
C SER A 175 21.37 -4.95 6.88
N VAL A 176 21.33 -4.12 5.83
CA VAL A 176 21.43 -2.65 5.98
C VAL A 176 20.03 -2.04 6.10
N PRO A 177 19.67 -1.43 7.25
CA PRO A 177 18.38 -0.77 7.40
C PRO A 177 18.37 0.50 6.54
N SER A 178 17.48 0.53 5.56
CA SER A 178 17.21 1.72 4.74
C SER A 178 16.06 2.49 5.37
N GLY A 179 16.42 3.43 6.24
CA GLY A 179 15.47 4.34 6.86
C GLY A 179 14.73 3.75 8.04
N GLY A 180 14.81 4.44 9.19
CA GLY A 180 13.99 4.12 10.36
C GLY A 180 12.57 4.64 10.18
N SER A 181 12.11 5.47 11.12
CA SER A 181 10.80 6.15 11.00
C SER A 181 10.80 7.26 9.94
N THR A 182 11.95 7.90 9.70
CA THR A 182 12.07 9.02 8.77
C THR A 182 13.15 8.77 7.73
N ASN A 183 12.90 9.24 6.51
CA ASN A 183 13.81 9.15 5.37
C ASN A 183 13.92 10.51 4.67
N THR A 184 15.12 10.87 4.23
CA THR A 184 15.33 12.10 3.44
C THR A 184 15.59 11.74 1.99
N VAL A 185 14.78 12.28 1.08
CA VAL A 185 14.86 12.01 -0.36
C VAL A 185 14.84 13.35 -1.11
N LYS A 186 15.65 13.50 -2.14
CA LYS A 186 15.62 14.68 -3.00
C LYS A 186 14.55 14.51 -4.08
N CYS A 187 13.77 15.55 -4.33
CA CYS A 187 12.81 15.52 -5.43
C CYS A 187 13.52 15.43 -6.80
N SER A 188 13.02 14.58 -7.69
CA SER A 188 13.58 14.37 -9.03
C SER A 188 13.55 15.60 -9.93
N ASN A 189 12.58 16.51 -9.73
CA ASN A 189 12.41 17.70 -10.57
C ASN A 189 12.99 18.97 -9.93
N CYS A 190 12.57 19.31 -8.71
CA CYS A 190 12.97 20.56 -8.06
C CYS A 190 14.20 20.43 -7.14
N GLY A 191 14.72 19.22 -6.91
CA GLY A 191 15.90 18.99 -6.07
C GLY A 191 15.72 19.28 -4.58
N THR A 192 14.54 19.74 -4.14
CA THR A 192 14.28 20.02 -2.72
C THR A 192 14.35 18.73 -1.91
N THR A 193 14.97 18.82 -0.74
CA THR A 193 15.00 17.74 0.23
C THR A 193 13.61 17.57 0.83
N LEU A 194 13.13 16.33 0.82
CA LEU A 194 11.83 15.91 1.33
C LEU A 194 12.07 14.95 2.49
N VAL A 195 11.42 15.20 3.61
CA VAL A 195 11.43 14.32 4.78
C VAL A 195 10.15 13.50 4.76
N TYR A 196 10.31 12.19 4.58
CA TYR A 196 9.25 11.21 4.57
C TYR A 196 9.12 10.60 5.97
N ASP A 197 7.92 10.63 6.55
CA ASP A 197 7.61 9.91 7.80
C ASP A 197 6.69 8.71 7.52
N SER A 198 7.16 7.51 7.88
CA SER A 198 6.44 6.26 7.66
C SER A 198 5.25 6.08 8.60
N ARG A 199 5.28 6.64 9.81
CA ARG A 199 4.22 6.45 10.82
C ARG A 199 3.02 7.35 10.56
N SER A 200 3.29 8.63 10.32
CA SER A 200 2.25 9.63 10.06
C SER A 200 1.79 9.66 8.60
N ARG A 201 2.53 8.99 7.69
CA ARG A 201 2.28 9.01 6.23
C ARG A 201 2.26 10.45 5.71
N LEU A 202 3.22 11.27 6.14
CA LEU A 202 3.39 12.67 5.73
C LEU A 202 4.77 12.95 5.14
N ILE A 203 4.79 13.71 4.04
CA ILE A 203 5.99 14.34 3.47
C ILE A 203 6.05 15.75 4.01
N THR A 204 7.19 16.15 4.55
CA THR A 204 7.44 17.53 5.01
C THR A 204 8.69 18.10 4.35
N LEU A 205 8.71 19.41 4.16
CA LEU A 205 9.94 20.12 3.84
C LEU A 205 10.75 20.31 5.14
N PRO A 206 12.09 20.17 5.11
CA PRO A 206 12.92 20.49 6.26
C PRO A 206 12.76 21.96 6.64
N GLU A 207 12.81 22.25 7.93
CA GLU A 207 12.70 23.62 8.41
C GLU A 207 13.91 24.44 7.94
N PRO A 208 13.73 25.73 7.57
CA PRO A 208 14.82 26.59 7.09
C PRO A 208 15.89 26.92 8.16
N ARG A 209 15.80 26.33 9.37
CA ARG A 209 16.78 26.48 10.45
C ARG A 209 17.90 25.43 10.43
N GLU A 210 17.81 24.43 9.56
CA GLU A 210 18.79 23.33 9.45
C GLU A 210 19.48 23.29 8.06
N ALA A 211 19.48 24.42 7.34
CA ALA A 211 20.22 24.60 6.08
C ALA A 211 21.50 25.43 6.29
#